data_AF-A0AAU9Q709-F1
#
_entry.id   AF-A0AAU9Q709-F1
#
_cell.length_a   1.000
_cell.length_b   1.000
_cell.length_c   1.000
_cell.angle_alpha   90.00
_cell.angle_beta   90.00
_cell.angle_gamma   90.00
#
_symmetry.space_group_name_H-M   'P 1'
#
loop_
_entity.id
_entity.type
_entity.pdbx_description
1 polymer ?
#
loop_
_entity_poly.entity_id
_entity_poly.type
_entity_poly.pdbx_seq_one_letter_code
_entity_poly.pdbx_strand_id
1 'polypeptide(L)'
;MKIKLLTASVAAVLLAGCGSDSDPVVKTYAVQAYDPAVIGMKVEAVCGGETYEAIELTTNYKGMVGQARFENLDVVGSPDQCEFVLTHTDSSRDASNGKPITTDYTIPQGLAQADGLVTGSPFTTLIAGSLGEGEIYSADVAEKVFSDLGIDINAIGVSVDELLLNTEQVVQDLQEQGDDDASAIATQLIATANVVSDVIKANPDASPEAISVAAKAITEEVITANPDYPQSETGEVIFVTIPAEDTQKVVEEVKDAIEAGTPVEDIKPDVPTIPDPEVGEPIEPEDPPTGTGGTGGN
;
A
#
# COMPACT_ATOMS: atom_id res chain seq x y z
N MET A 1 -47.25 -28.98 12.39
CA MET A 1 -46.91 -28.61 11.00
C MET A 1 -46.63 -27.11 11.00
N LYS A 2 -45.39 -26.68 10.79
CA LYS A 2 -44.89 -26.05 9.54
C LYS A 2 -45.53 -24.65 9.34
N ILE A 3 -44.86 -23.50 9.19
CA ILE A 3 -43.50 -23.12 8.78
C ILE A 3 -43.29 -21.64 9.18
N LYS A 4 -42.03 -21.27 9.38
CA LYS A 4 -41.46 -19.92 9.58
C LYS A 4 -41.81 -18.95 8.43
N LEU A 5 -41.90 -17.64 8.68
CA LEU A 5 -41.12 -16.63 7.94
C LEU A 5 -41.25 -15.23 8.58
N LEU A 6 -40.16 -14.80 9.22
CA LEU A 6 -39.75 -13.41 9.44
C LEU A 6 -39.13 -12.91 8.12
N THR A 7 -39.52 -11.75 7.59
CA THR A 7 -38.57 -10.82 6.93
C THR A 7 -39.13 -9.40 6.72
N ALA A 8 -38.37 -8.44 7.26
CA ALA A 8 -38.11 -7.08 6.77
C ALA A 8 -39.25 -6.18 6.31
N SER A 9 -39.62 -5.23 7.18
CA SER A 9 -40.14 -3.92 6.79
C SER A 9 -39.23 -2.87 7.41
N VAL A 10 -38.04 -2.67 6.83
CA VAL A 10 -37.16 -1.56 7.20
C VAL A 10 -37.48 -0.39 6.28
N ALA A 11 -38.16 0.58 6.89
CA ALA A 11 -38.19 2.02 6.61
C ALA A 11 -37.70 2.50 5.22
N ALA A 12 -38.65 2.70 4.32
CA ALA A 12 -38.65 3.90 3.50
C ALA A 12 -38.99 5.08 4.42
N VAL A 13 -38.09 6.06 4.56
CA VAL A 13 -38.34 7.50 4.73
C VAL A 13 -37.00 8.21 4.93
N LEU A 14 -36.86 9.35 4.24
CA LEU A 14 -35.77 10.34 4.12
C LEU A 14 -35.21 10.28 2.68
N LEU A 15 -35.76 10.97 1.69
CA LEU A 15 -35.86 12.43 1.62
C LEU A 15 -37.00 12.86 0.67
N ALA A 16 -38.00 13.54 1.21
CA ALA A 16 -38.85 14.43 0.43
C ALA A 16 -38.47 15.86 0.82
N GLY A 17 -37.91 16.61 -0.14
CA GLY A 17 -37.75 18.06 -0.03
C GLY A 17 -36.33 18.59 -0.28
N CYS A 18 -35.91 18.64 -1.54
CA CYS A 18 -35.53 19.90 -2.19
C CYS A 18 -35.33 19.62 -3.69
N GLY A 19 -36.12 20.29 -4.53
CA GLY A 19 -35.85 20.30 -5.96
C GLY A 19 -34.52 21.00 -6.23
N SER A 20 -33.62 20.28 -6.87
CA SER A 20 -32.57 20.76 -7.76
C SER A 20 -32.11 19.56 -8.57
N ASP A 21 -32.03 19.72 -9.89
CA ASP A 21 -31.39 18.78 -10.83
C ASP A 21 -29.92 18.59 -10.44
N SER A 22 -29.67 17.72 -9.49
CA SER A 22 -28.35 17.16 -9.25
C SER A 22 -28.53 15.67 -9.29
N ASP A 23 -27.94 15.03 -10.31
CA ASP A 23 -27.82 13.58 -10.39
C ASP A 23 -27.42 13.03 -9.01
N PRO A 24 -27.97 11.88 -8.58
CA PRO A 24 -27.59 11.29 -7.31
C PRO A 24 -26.07 11.09 -7.30
N VAL A 25 -25.38 11.72 -6.35
CA VAL A 25 -23.94 11.49 -6.15
C VAL A 25 -23.79 10.05 -5.68
N VAL A 26 -23.30 9.19 -6.57
CA VAL A 26 -22.95 7.81 -6.21
C VAL A 26 -21.77 7.90 -5.26
N LYS A 27 -21.98 7.46 -4.01
CA LYS A 27 -20.93 7.44 -3.00
C LYS A 27 -19.91 6.36 -3.39
N THR A 28 -18.64 6.72 -3.44
CA THR A 28 -17.55 5.80 -3.75
C THR A 28 -16.55 5.73 -2.60
N TYR A 29 -15.86 4.61 -2.47
CA TYR A 29 -14.72 4.43 -1.58
C TYR A 29 -13.44 4.24 -2.40
N ALA A 30 -12.35 4.93 -2.05
CA ALA A 30 -11.11 4.88 -2.79
C ALA A 30 -10.07 4.02 -2.07
N VAL A 31 -9.24 3.32 -2.86
CA VAL A 31 -8.07 2.57 -2.41
C VAL A 31 -6.88 2.99 -3.26
N GLN A 32 -5.73 3.25 -2.63
CA GLN A 32 -4.48 3.61 -3.29
C GLN A 32 -3.51 2.42 -3.26
N ALA A 33 -2.75 2.22 -4.32
CA ALA A 33 -1.59 1.33 -4.39
C ALA A 33 -0.31 2.17 -4.28
N TYR A 34 0.57 1.82 -3.34
CA TYR A 34 1.78 2.59 -3.04
C TYR A 34 3.03 1.72 -2.84
N ASP A 35 3.95 1.87 -3.77
CA ASP A 35 5.39 1.64 -3.79
C ASP A 35 5.94 2.66 -4.80
N PRO A 36 6.11 3.92 -4.35
CA PRO A 36 5.41 5.09 -4.90
C PRO A 36 4.08 4.83 -5.66
N ALA A 37 3.42 5.83 -6.27
CA ALA A 37 2.09 5.57 -6.85
C ALA A 37 2.12 4.42 -7.89
N VAL A 38 1.44 3.29 -7.61
CA VAL A 38 1.51 2.09 -8.47
C VAL A 38 0.34 2.03 -9.43
N ILE A 39 0.62 2.09 -10.72
CA ILE A 39 -0.37 1.91 -11.78
C ILE A 39 -0.49 0.43 -12.17
N GLY A 40 -1.64 0.06 -12.75
CA GLY A 40 -1.83 -1.25 -13.39
C GLY A 40 -2.17 -2.40 -12.44
N MET A 41 -2.43 -2.17 -11.15
CA MET A 41 -2.89 -3.21 -10.22
C MET A 41 -4.41 -3.37 -10.29
N LYS A 42 -4.89 -4.61 -10.14
CA LYS A 42 -6.31 -4.90 -9.91
C LYS A 42 -6.63 -4.76 -8.43
N VAL A 43 -7.82 -4.28 -8.09
CA VAL A 43 -8.20 -4.06 -6.69
C VAL A 43 -9.51 -4.78 -6.39
N GLU A 44 -9.48 -5.61 -5.36
CA GLU A 44 -10.61 -6.36 -4.83
C GLU A 44 -10.79 -6.04 -3.34
N ALA A 45 -12.02 -6.12 -2.86
CA ALA A 45 -12.37 -6.01 -1.45
C ALA A 45 -13.08 -7.29 -1.00
N VAL A 46 -12.66 -7.86 0.12
CA VAL A 46 -13.30 -9.02 0.76
C VAL A 46 -13.98 -8.55 2.03
N CYS A 47 -15.31 -8.46 2.01
CA CYS A 47 -16.11 -8.02 3.16
C CYS A 47 -17.07 -9.14 3.56
N GLY A 48 -17.01 -9.61 4.81
CA GLY A 48 -17.89 -10.69 5.28
C GLY A 48 -17.75 -12.02 4.52
N GLY A 49 -16.62 -12.25 3.83
CA GLY A 49 -16.36 -13.42 3.00
C GLY A 49 -16.89 -13.34 1.56
N GLU A 50 -17.48 -12.22 1.17
CA GLU A 50 -17.82 -11.92 -0.23
C GLU A 50 -16.75 -11.03 -0.87
N THR A 51 -16.40 -11.31 -2.12
CA THR A 51 -15.43 -10.54 -2.89
C THR A 51 -16.16 -9.56 -3.82
N TYR A 52 -15.71 -8.31 -3.83
CA TYR A 52 -16.17 -7.26 -4.71
C TYR A 52 -14.99 -6.72 -5.52
N GLU A 53 -15.21 -6.48 -6.81
CA GLU A 53 -14.21 -5.84 -7.69
C GLU A 53 -14.38 -4.32 -7.67
N ALA A 54 -13.28 -3.59 -7.83
CA ALA A 54 -13.32 -2.15 -8.08
C ALA A 54 -14.01 -1.81 -9.41
N ILE A 55 -14.53 -0.59 -9.52
CA ILE A 55 -15.18 -0.07 -10.72
C ILE A 55 -14.14 0.12 -11.84
N GLU A 56 -12.98 0.66 -11.47
CA GLU A 56 -11.81 0.77 -12.33
C GLU A 56 -11.13 -0.60 -12.48
N LEU A 57 -10.83 -0.98 -13.74
CA LEU A 57 -10.15 -2.25 -14.01
C LEU A 57 -8.74 -2.30 -13.41
N THR A 58 -8.06 -1.16 -13.38
CA THR A 58 -6.74 -0.99 -12.78
C THR A 58 -6.52 0.40 -12.20
N THR A 59 -5.46 0.57 -11.40
CA THR A 59 -5.02 1.84 -10.79
C THR A 59 -4.39 2.87 -11.75
N ASN A 60 -4.64 2.78 -13.07
CA ASN A 60 -3.88 3.49 -14.12
C ASN A 60 -4.61 4.70 -14.76
N TYR A 61 -5.51 5.39 -14.06
CA TYR A 61 -6.35 6.42 -14.69
C TYR A 61 -6.00 7.85 -14.29
N LYS A 62 -6.04 8.78 -15.27
CA LYS A 62 -5.81 10.22 -15.05
C LYS A 62 -6.73 10.79 -13.98
N GLY A 63 -6.14 11.59 -13.10
CA GLY A 63 -6.83 12.19 -11.95
C GLY A 63 -6.99 11.26 -10.75
N MET A 64 -6.55 10.00 -10.85
CA MET A 64 -6.60 8.97 -9.82
C MET A 64 -5.40 8.00 -9.97
N VAL A 65 -4.20 8.54 -10.20
CA VAL A 65 -2.99 7.74 -10.39
C VAL A 65 -2.74 6.91 -9.15
N GLY A 66 -2.53 5.61 -9.32
CA GLY A 66 -2.36 4.70 -8.20
C GLY A 66 -3.65 4.38 -7.45
N GLN A 67 -4.82 4.82 -7.91
CA GLN A 67 -6.08 4.61 -7.17
C GLN A 67 -7.13 3.85 -7.97
N ALA A 68 -7.96 3.10 -7.24
CA ALA A 68 -9.18 2.48 -7.74
C ALA A 68 -10.33 2.73 -6.75
N ARG A 69 -11.59 2.62 -7.22
CA ARG A 69 -12.77 2.93 -6.41
C ARG A 69 -13.79 1.81 -6.39
N PHE A 70 -14.60 1.80 -5.34
CA PHE A 70 -15.72 0.90 -5.14
C PHE A 70 -17.03 1.70 -5.02
N GLU A 71 -18.11 1.16 -5.58
CA GLU A 71 -19.50 1.65 -5.36
C GLU A 71 -20.36 0.66 -4.58
N ASN A 72 -19.86 -0.56 -4.35
CA ASN A 72 -20.57 -1.58 -3.60
C ASN A 72 -20.88 -1.08 -2.18
N LEU A 73 -22.13 -1.24 -1.74
CA LEU A 73 -22.61 -0.67 -0.48
C LEU A 73 -21.94 -1.27 0.76
N ASP A 74 -21.50 -2.53 0.70
CA ASP A 74 -20.80 -3.18 1.81
C ASP A 74 -19.41 -2.59 1.99
N VAL A 75 -18.70 -2.32 0.88
CA VAL A 75 -17.40 -1.63 0.88
C VAL A 75 -17.55 -0.16 1.29
N VAL A 76 -18.50 0.56 0.70
CA VAL A 76 -18.66 2.01 0.91
C VAL A 76 -19.23 2.33 2.30
N GLY A 77 -20.12 1.48 2.81
CA GLY A 77 -20.81 1.67 4.09
C GLY A 77 -20.00 1.24 5.29
N SER A 78 -19.12 0.24 5.14
CA SER A 78 -18.33 -0.32 6.23
C SER A 78 -16.97 -0.84 5.72
N PRO A 79 -16.12 0.03 5.17
CA PRO A 79 -14.83 -0.38 4.63
C PRO A 79 -13.90 -0.95 5.72
N ASP A 80 -14.10 -0.57 6.98
CA ASP A 80 -13.41 -1.14 8.14
C ASP A 80 -13.65 -2.65 8.31
N GLN A 81 -14.74 -3.17 7.75
CA GLN A 81 -15.08 -4.59 7.76
C GLN A 81 -14.50 -5.35 6.56
N CYS A 82 -13.73 -4.69 5.68
CA CYS A 82 -13.17 -5.28 4.48
C CYS A 82 -11.66 -5.45 4.60
N GLU A 83 -11.16 -6.58 4.09
CA GLU A 83 -9.76 -6.69 3.65
C GLU A 83 -9.69 -6.25 2.19
N PHE A 84 -8.63 -5.55 1.78
CA PHE A 84 -8.43 -5.21 0.37
C PHE A 84 -7.20 -5.91 -0.18
N VAL A 85 -7.32 -6.44 -1.39
CA VAL A 85 -6.26 -7.14 -2.10
C VAL A 85 -5.98 -6.39 -3.39
N LEU A 86 -4.74 -5.97 -3.57
CA LEU A 86 -4.24 -5.33 -4.76
C LEU A 86 -3.33 -6.32 -5.47
N THR A 87 -3.81 -6.88 -6.57
CA THR A 87 -3.09 -7.92 -7.31
C THR A 87 -2.31 -7.27 -8.44
N HIS A 88 -1.01 -7.53 -8.49
CA HIS A 88 -0.17 -7.05 -9.59
C HIS A 88 -0.56 -7.71 -10.92
N THR A 89 -0.22 -7.04 -12.01
CA THR A 89 -0.33 -7.54 -13.37
C THR A 89 1.00 -7.39 -14.09
N ASP A 90 1.12 -7.96 -15.29
CA ASP A 90 2.32 -7.74 -16.13
C ASP A 90 2.57 -6.25 -16.44
N SER A 91 1.53 -5.43 -16.35
CA SER A 91 1.57 -3.97 -16.53
C SER A 91 1.75 -3.16 -15.25
N SER A 92 1.84 -3.79 -14.07
CA SER A 92 1.98 -3.06 -12.80
C SER A 92 3.32 -2.38 -12.68
N ARG A 93 3.33 -1.06 -12.48
CA ARG A 93 4.54 -0.23 -12.45
C ARG A 93 4.42 0.88 -11.41
N ASP A 94 5.56 1.25 -10.81
CA ASP A 94 5.71 2.54 -10.14
C ASP A 94 5.58 3.64 -11.21
N ALA A 95 4.62 4.56 -11.03
CA ALA A 95 4.32 5.63 -11.98
C ALA A 95 5.43 6.70 -12.03
N SER A 96 6.23 6.83 -10.98
CA SER A 96 7.27 7.87 -10.86
C SER A 96 8.53 7.52 -11.63
N ASN A 97 8.88 6.24 -11.74
CA ASN A 97 10.15 5.79 -12.31
C ASN A 97 10.03 4.58 -13.25
N GLY A 98 8.84 3.97 -13.37
CA GLY A 98 8.59 2.84 -14.25
C GLY A 98 9.12 1.49 -13.74
N LYS A 99 9.52 1.37 -12.46
CA LYS A 99 9.96 0.10 -11.88
C LYS A 99 8.83 -0.95 -11.97
N PRO A 100 9.10 -2.18 -12.43
CA PRO A 100 8.16 -3.30 -12.37
C PRO A 100 7.72 -3.63 -10.95
N ILE A 101 6.40 -3.57 -10.70
CA ILE A 101 5.80 -4.06 -9.46
C ILE A 101 5.29 -5.48 -9.70
N THR A 102 5.75 -6.39 -8.85
CA THR A 102 5.52 -7.84 -9.00
C THR A 102 5.12 -8.50 -7.69
N THR A 103 4.68 -7.67 -6.75
CA THR A 103 4.25 -8.03 -5.40
C THR A 103 2.79 -7.62 -5.26
N ASP A 104 1.98 -8.51 -4.71
CA ASP A 104 0.60 -8.18 -4.35
C ASP A 104 0.59 -7.42 -3.04
N TYR A 105 -0.34 -6.49 -2.88
CA TYR A 105 -0.52 -5.76 -1.62
C TYR A 105 -1.80 -6.15 -0.90
N THR A 106 -1.73 -6.18 0.41
CA THR A 106 -2.88 -6.45 1.28
C THR A 106 -3.08 -5.29 2.24
N ILE A 107 -4.34 -4.90 2.41
CA ILE A 107 -4.79 -3.96 3.43
C ILE A 107 -5.61 -4.76 4.44
N PRO A 108 -5.16 -4.88 5.70
CA PRO A 108 -5.86 -5.70 6.68
C PRO A 108 -7.21 -5.10 7.05
N GLN A 109 -8.17 -5.97 7.38
CA GLN A 109 -9.45 -5.57 7.96
C GLN A 109 -9.22 -4.68 9.20
N GLY A 110 -10.06 -3.66 9.38
CA GLY A 110 -10.02 -2.74 10.52
C GLY A 110 -9.17 -1.48 10.33
N LEU A 111 -8.31 -1.43 9.29
CA LEU A 111 -7.52 -0.22 8.98
C LEU A 111 -8.35 0.85 8.27
N ALA A 112 -9.11 0.44 7.26
CA ALA A 112 -9.88 1.33 6.42
C ALA A 112 -10.98 2.06 7.21
N GLN A 113 -11.26 3.32 6.85
CA GLN A 113 -12.26 4.16 7.53
C GLN A 113 -13.30 4.65 6.53
N ALA A 114 -14.56 4.79 6.97
CA ALA A 114 -15.62 5.34 6.14
C ALA A 114 -15.29 6.76 5.64
N ASP A 115 -15.76 7.10 4.43
CA ASP A 115 -15.62 8.44 3.84
C ASP A 115 -14.16 8.90 3.61
N GLY A 116 -13.23 7.94 3.44
CA GLY A 116 -11.81 8.21 3.23
C GLY A 116 -11.16 7.42 2.09
N LEU A 117 -9.84 7.35 2.17
CA LEU A 117 -8.92 6.55 1.37
C LEU A 117 -8.23 5.56 2.31
N VAL A 118 -7.79 4.44 1.76
CA VAL A 118 -6.81 3.56 2.43
C VAL A 118 -5.72 3.17 1.43
N THR A 119 -4.48 3.04 1.89
CA THR A 119 -3.34 2.73 1.04
C THR A 119 -2.93 1.26 1.21
N GLY A 120 -2.88 0.52 0.11
CA GLY A 120 -2.23 -0.78 -0.01
C GLY A 120 -0.80 -0.59 -0.46
N SER A 121 0.13 -1.07 0.36
CA SER A 121 1.57 -0.91 0.15
C SER A 121 2.33 -2.14 0.66
N PRO A 122 3.66 -2.22 0.40
CA PRO A 122 4.52 -3.18 1.09
C PRO A 122 4.39 -3.09 2.62
N PHE A 123 4.13 -1.90 3.19
CA PHE A 123 3.92 -1.72 4.63
C PHE A 123 2.64 -2.39 5.13
N THR A 124 1.48 -2.12 4.51
CA THR A 124 0.23 -2.76 4.94
C THR A 124 0.23 -4.27 4.72
N THR A 125 0.96 -4.73 3.70
CA THR A 125 1.15 -6.15 3.42
C THR A 125 1.95 -6.82 4.53
N LEU A 126 3.03 -6.19 4.98
CA LEU A 126 3.84 -6.68 6.08
C LEU A 126 3.09 -6.65 7.42
N ILE A 127 2.27 -5.63 7.64
CA ILE A 127 1.36 -5.54 8.79
C ILE A 127 0.34 -6.67 8.74
N ALA A 128 -0.33 -6.89 7.60
CA ALA A 128 -1.28 -7.99 7.43
C ALA A 128 -0.64 -9.35 7.69
N GLY A 129 0.59 -9.57 7.21
CA GLY A 129 1.35 -10.79 7.49
C GLY A 129 1.74 -10.95 8.97
N SER A 130 1.76 -9.88 9.75
CA SER A 130 2.08 -9.87 11.18
C SER A 130 0.87 -10.13 12.08
N LEU A 131 -0.35 -10.12 11.52
CA LEU A 131 -1.57 -10.41 12.26
C LEU A 131 -1.76 -11.92 12.43
N GLY A 132 -2.23 -12.35 13.60
CA GLY A 132 -2.66 -13.72 13.81
C GLY A 132 -3.91 -14.09 13.00
N GLU A 133 -4.21 -15.39 12.90
CA GLU A 133 -5.41 -15.86 12.20
C GLU A 133 -6.69 -15.24 12.80
N GLY A 134 -7.41 -14.46 11.98
CA GLY A 134 -8.64 -13.79 12.39
C GLY A 134 -8.44 -12.53 13.23
N GLU A 135 -7.21 -12.09 13.43
CA GLU A 135 -6.93 -10.78 14.01
C GLU A 135 -7.15 -9.67 12.97
N ILE A 136 -7.61 -8.52 13.46
CA ILE A 136 -7.79 -7.31 12.66
C ILE A 136 -6.66 -6.33 12.97
N TYR A 137 -6.51 -5.34 12.10
CA TYR A 137 -5.58 -4.24 12.27
C TYR A 137 -5.59 -3.64 13.68
N SER A 138 -4.39 -3.33 14.19
CA SER A 138 -4.19 -2.48 15.34
C SER A 138 -2.95 -1.62 15.15
N ALA A 139 -2.99 -0.38 15.67
CA ALA A 139 -1.86 0.54 15.60
C ALA A 139 -0.61 -0.03 16.28
N ASP A 140 -0.73 -0.77 17.39
CA ASP A 140 0.41 -1.37 18.10
C ASP A 140 1.21 -2.34 17.21
N VAL A 141 0.52 -3.16 16.39
CA VAL A 141 1.18 -4.08 15.44
C VAL A 141 1.87 -3.28 14.34
N ALA A 142 1.21 -2.25 13.83
CA ALA A 142 1.78 -1.38 12.80
C ALA A 142 3.03 -0.65 13.29
N GLU A 143 2.98 -0.03 14.48
CA GLU A 143 4.11 0.64 15.12
C GLU A 143 5.29 -0.31 15.35
N LYS A 144 5.03 -1.57 15.75
CA LYS A 144 6.09 -2.58 15.83
C LYS A 144 6.72 -2.86 14.47
N VAL A 145 5.92 -3.06 13.42
CA VAL A 145 6.44 -3.30 12.06
C VAL A 145 7.31 -2.13 11.60
N PHE A 146 6.87 -0.88 11.78
CA PHE A 146 7.69 0.29 11.44
C PHE A 146 8.97 0.40 12.28
N SER A 147 8.90 0.08 13.57
CA SER A 147 10.09 0.01 14.43
C SER A 147 11.10 -1.04 13.95
N ASP A 148 10.62 -2.23 13.56
CA ASP A 148 11.47 -3.31 13.03
C ASP A 148 12.10 -2.92 11.69
N LEU A 149 11.38 -2.12 10.88
CA LEU A 149 11.87 -1.49 9.65
C LEU A 149 12.85 -0.32 9.90
N GLY A 150 13.04 0.09 11.16
CA GLY A 150 13.91 1.21 11.52
C GLY A 150 13.33 2.59 11.22
N ILE A 151 12.00 2.70 11.10
CA ILE A 151 11.28 3.95 10.86
C ILE A 151 10.67 4.44 12.18
N ASP A 152 11.08 5.62 12.63
CA ASP A 152 10.47 6.28 13.79
C ASP A 152 9.22 7.07 13.38
N ILE A 153 8.04 6.48 13.58
CA ILE A 153 6.75 7.14 13.29
C ILE A 153 6.63 8.51 13.99
N ASN A 154 7.21 8.69 15.18
CA ASN A 154 7.13 9.97 15.90
C ASN A 154 7.90 11.08 15.18
N ALA A 155 8.95 10.73 14.44
CA ALA A 155 9.73 11.68 13.65
C ALA A 155 8.97 12.17 12.40
N ILE A 156 8.01 11.38 11.90
CA ILE A 156 7.18 11.73 10.74
C ILE A 156 6.20 12.87 11.07
N GLY A 157 5.77 12.97 12.33
CA GLY A 157 4.84 14.00 12.78
C GLY A 157 3.36 13.71 12.50
N VAL A 158 3.04 12.51 12.04
CA VAL A 158 1.67 11.97 11.91
C VAL A 158 1.56 10.62 12.63
N SER A 159 0.35 10.17 12.92
CA SER A 159 0.13 8.81 13.44
C SER A 159 0.39 7.75 12.37
N VAL A 160 0.64 6.51 12.81
CA VAL A 160 0.79 5.37 11.90
C VAL A 160 -0.48 5.15 11.06
N ASP A 161 -1.66 5.39 11.65
CA ASP A 161 -2.94 5.30 10.94
C ASP A 161 -3.01 6.33 9.80
N GLU A 162 -2.65 7.59 10.06
CA GLU A 162 -2.64 8.65 9.04
C GLU A 162 -1.67 8.30 7.88
N LEU A 163 -0.49 7.76 8.20
CA LEU A 163 0.46 7.28 7.21
C LEU A 163 -0.11 6.13 6.35
N LEU A 164 -0.80 5.17 6.96
CA LEU A 164 -1.32 3.99 6.25
C LEU A 164 -2.64 4.27 5.50
N LEU A 165 -3.39 5.30 5.89
CA LEU A 165 -4.61 5.72 5.20
C LEU A 165 -4.29 6.52 3.92
N ASN A 166 -3.21 7.29 3.90
CA ASN A 166 -2.83 8.11 2.75
C ASN A 166 -1.30 8.31 2.66
N THR A 167 -0.58 7.22 2.38
CA THR A 167 0.90 7.21 2.40
C THR A 167 1.50 8.19 1.40
N GLU A 168 0.92 8.31 0.21
CA GLU A 168 1.44 9.23 -0.82
C GLU A 168 1.38 10.68 -0.36
N GLN A 169 0.27 11.12 0.24
CA GLN A 169 0.13 12.49 0.73
C GLN A 169 1.13 12.78 1.85
N VAL A 170 1.33 11.85 2.79
CA VAL A 170 2.30 12.04 3.88
C VAL A 170 3.71 12.19 3.33
N VAL A 171 4.10 11.37 2.35
CA VAL A 171 5.41 11.48 1.71
C VAL A 171 5.55 12.80 0.94
N GLN A 172 4.53 13.23 0.21
CA GLN A 172 4.52 14.53 -0.47
C GLN A 172 4.65 15.69 0.53
N ASP A 173 3.89 15.67 1.62
CA ASP A 173 3.93 16.69 2.67
C ASP A 173 5.32 16.78 3.31
N LEU A 174 6.02 15.66 3.51
CA LEU A 174 7.41 15.64 3.99
C LEU A 174 8.37 16.27 2.99
N GLN A 175 8.23 15.95 1.70
CA GLN A 175 9.08 16.52 0.63
C GLN A 175 8.84 18.03 0.45
N GLU A 176 7.60 18.49 0.62
CA GLU A 176 7.21 19.90 0.45
C GLU A 176 7.62 20.79 1.63
N GLN A 177 7.91 20.22 2.80
CA GLN A 177 8.34 20.99 3.98
C GLN A 177 9.66 21.73 3.79
N GLY A 178 10.53 21.25 2.89
CA GLY A 178 11.81 21.88 2.57
C GLY A 178 12.82 21.86 3.74
N ASP A 179 12.64 20.92 4.67
CA ASP A 179 13.53 20.62 5.78
C ASP A 179 14.34 19.35 5.48
N ASP A 180 15.63 19.34 5.83
CA ASP A 180 16.54 18.23 5.49
C ASP A 180 16.16 16.94 6.23
N ASP A 181 15.69 17.03 7.48
CA ASP A 181 15.27 15.86 8.26
C ASP A 181 13.95 15.29 7.69
N ALA A 182 12.99 16.16 7.33
CA ALA A 182 11.75 15.73 6.68
C ALA A 182 12.02 15.07 5.32
N SER A 183 12.96 15.62 4.54
CA SER A 183 13.38 15.06 3.25
C SER A 183 14.02 13.69 3.43
N ALA A 184 14.89 13.52 4.43
CA ALA A 184 15.51 12.24 4.75
C ALA A 184 14.48 11.17 5.16
N ILE A 185 13.45 11.54 5.92
CA ILE A 185 12.34 10.64 6.27
C ILE A 185 11.55 10.23 5.02
N ALA A 186 11.25 11.17 4.11
CA ALA A 186 10.59 10.86 2.85
C ALA A 186 11.41 9.88 1.99
N THR A 187 12.72 10.13 1.84
CA THR A 187 13.66 9.21 1.17
C THR A 187 13.66 7.84 1.82
N GLN A 188 13.67 7.78 3.17
CA GLN A 188 13.59 6.52 3.90
C GLN A 188 12.29 5.76 3.59
N LEU A 189 11.13 6.41 3.66
CA LEU A 189 9.84 5.78 3.37
C LEU A 189 9.77 5.21 1.94
N ILE A 190 10.22 5.98 0.95
CA ILE A 190 10.22 5.55 -0.46
C ILE A 190 11.18 4.36 -0.65
N ALA A 191 12.42 4.48 -0.15
CA ALA A 191 13.41 3.41 -0.28
C ALA A 191 12.99 2.14 0.45
N THR A 192 12.43 2.25 1.66
CA THR A 192 11.95 1.10 2.42
C THR A 192 10.78 0.43 1.73
N ALA A 193 9.80 1.18 1.18
CA ALA A 193 8.71 0.57 0.42
C ALA A 193 9.24 -0.30 -0.73
N ASN A 194 10.16 0.26 -1.53
CA ASN A 194 10.75 -0.40 -2.68
C ASN A 194 11.53 -1.66 -2.31
N VAL A 195 12.32 -1.61 -1.23
CA VAL A 195 13.09 -2.74 -0.72
C VAL A 195 12.19 -3.82 -0.11
N VAL A 196 11.20 -3.45 0.72
CA VAL A 196 10.26 -4.42 1.32
C VAL A 196 9.49 -5.16 0.23
N SER A 197 9.09 -4.45 -0.83
CA SER A 197 8.43 -5.03 -2.03
C SER A 197 9.28 -6.14 -2.66
N ASP A 198 10.59 -5.90 -2.88
CA ASP A 198 11.53 -6.89 -3.42
C ASP A 198 11.77 -8.06 -2.45
N VAL A 199 11.91 -7.77 -1.15
CA VAL A 199 12.18 -8.79 -0.12
C VAL A 199 10.98 -9.72 0.07
N ILE A 200 9.75 -9.21 0.15
CA ILE A 200 8.52 -10.01 0.25
C ILE A 200 8.42 -10.97 -0.94
N LYS A 201 8.63 -10.46 -2.15
CA LYS A 201 8.55 -11.27 -3.37
C LYS A 201 9.56 -12.42 -3.38
N ALA A 202 10.79 -12.15 -2.97
CA ALA A 202 11.84 -13.15 -2.98
C ALA A 202 11.73 -14.17 -1.83
N ASN A 203 10.99 -13.82 -0.77
CA ASN A 203 10.89 -14.59 0.47
C ASN A 203 9.43 -14.78 0.93
N PRO A 204 8.57 -15.41 0.13
CA PRO A 204 7.12 -15.49 0.41
C PRO A 204 6.78 -16.28 1.68
N ASP A 205 7.69 -17.15 2.15
CA ASP A 205 7.49 -18.00 3.33
C ASP A 205 8.22 -17.46 4.58
N ALA A 206 8.91 -16.31 4.49
CA ALA A 206 9.63 -15.72 5.61
C ALA A 206 8.67 -15.04 6.59
N SER A 207 9.07 -14.97 7.88
CA SER A 207 8.28 -14.24 8.87
C SER A 207 8.34 -12.73 8.59
N PRO A 208 7.27 -11.98 8.92
CA PRO A 208 7.27 -10.52 8.79
C PRO A 208 8.43 -9.86 9.54
N GLU A 209 8.78 -10.36 10.74
CA GLU A 209 9.90 -9.85 11.52
C GLU A 209 11.25 -10.03 10.80
N ALA A 210 11.48 -11.20 10.17
CA ALA A 210 12.69 -11.42 9.39
C ALA A 210 12.75 -10.54 8.14
N ILE A 211 11.60 -10.35 7.47
CA ILE A 211 11.47 -9.43 6.32
C ILE A 211 11.77 -7.99 6.74
N SER A 212 11.18 -7.50 7.84
CA SER A 212 11.39 -6.13 8.33
C SER A 212 12.86 -5.84 8.61
N VAL A 213 13.53 -6.75 9.33
CA VAL A 213 14.93 -6.55 9.74
C VAL A 213 15.89 -6.65 8.55
N ALA A 214 15.65 -7.59 7.63
CA ALA A 214 16.42 -7.69 6.40
C ALA A 214 16.23 -6.45 5.52
N ALA A 215 14.97 -6.02 5.34
CA ALA A 215 14.64 -4.85 4.55
C ALA A 215 15.26 -3.57 5.15
N LYS A 216 15.22 -3.40 6.47
CA LYS A 216 15.91 -2.30 7.16
C LYS A 216 17.38 -2.24 6.79
N ALA A 217 18.11 -3.36 6.95
CA ALA A 217 19.54 -3.41 6.67
C ALA A 217 19.84 -3.12 5.19
N ILE A 218 19.04 -3.66 4.27
CA ILE A 218 19.19 -3.40 2.83
C ILE A 218 18.88 -1.93 2.50
N THR A 219 17.83 -1.35 3.08
CA THR A 219 17.48 0.06 2.86
C THR A 219 18.56 1.01 3.37
N GLU A 220 19.18 0.74 4.52
CA GLU A 220 20.30 1.53 5.03
C GLU A 220 21.47 1.58 4.01
N GLU A 221 21.79 0.45 3.38
CA GLU A 221 22.81 0.39 2.33
C GLU A 221 22.36 1.06 1.02
N VAL A 222 21.08 0.94 0.63
CA VAL A 222 20.52 1.62 -0.56
C VAL A 222 20.62 3.13 -0.41
N ILE A 223 20.23 3.69 0.75
CA ILE A 223 20.30 5.13 1.03
C ILE A 223 21.77 5.57 1.15
N THR A 224 22.64 4.76 1.74
CA THR A 224 24.08 5.07 1.81
C THR A 224 24.71 5.16 0.43
N ALA A 225 24.33 4.26 -0.48
CA ALA A 225 24.78 4.27 -1.87
C ALA A 225 24.11 5.36 -2.71
N ASN A 226 22.88 5.76 -2.38
CA ASN A 226 22.07 6.73 -3.10
C ASN A 226 21.39 7.73 -2.13
N PRO A 227 22.12 8.71 -1.59
CA PRO A 227 21.59 9.60 -0.54
C PRO A 227 20.38 10.43 -0.96
N ASP A 228 20.26 10.74 -2.25
CA ASP A 228 19.17 11.56 -2.81
C ASP A 228 18.01 10.71 -3.36
N TYR A 229 17.95 9.40 -3.05
CA TYR A 229 16.93 8.49 -3.55
C TYR A 229 15.50 9.03 -3.33
N PRO A 230 14.58 8.95 -4.33
CA PRO A 230 14.68 8.23 -5.60
C PRO A 230 15.32 9.02 -6.75
N GLN A 231 16.15 10.04 -6.46
CA GLN A 231 16.94 10.74 -7.46
C GLN A 231 18.42 10.39 -7.35
N SER A 232 19.14 10.51 -8.47
CA SER A 232 20.60 10.51 -8.50
C SER A 232 21.15 11.89 -8.09
N GLU A 233 22.47 11.95 -7.86
CA GLU A 233 23.18 13.23 -7.65
C GLU A 233 23.02 14.22 -8.83
N THR A 234 22.69 13.72 -10.03
CA THR A 234 22.44 14.53 -11.24
C THR A 234 20.98 14.98 -11.39
N GLY A 235 20.10 14.55 -10.48
CA GLY A 235 18.66 14.82 -10.50
C GLY A 235 17.86 13.93 -11.45
N GLU A 236 18.45 12.82 -11.93
CA GLU A 236 17.72 11.81 -12.70
C GLU A 236 16.91 10.94 -11.74
N VAL A 237 15.67 10.61 -12.12
CA VAL A 237 14.86 9.66 -11.34
C VAL A 237 15.48 8.27 -11.51
N ILE A 238 15.64 7.55 -10.41
CA ILE A 238 16.25 6.25 -10.36
C ILE A 238 15.44 5.26 -9.54
N PHE A 239 15.68 3.98 -9.77
CA PHE A 239 15.25 2.91 -8.88
C PHE A 239 16.35 1.86 -8.73
N VAL A 240 16.26 1.07 -7.66
CA VAL A 240 17.19 -0.03 -7.39
C VAL A 240 16.39 -1.31 -7.38
N THR A 241 16.92 -2.36 -8.02
CA THR A 241 16.37 -3.71 -7.96
C THR A 241 17.37 -4.60 -7.24
N ILE A 242 17.00 -5.12 -6.07
CA ILE A 242 17.88 -6.01 -5.32
C ILE A 242 17.72 -7.44 -5.88
N PRO A 243 18.81 -8.15 -6.23
CA PRO A 243 18.72 -9.52 -6.70
C PRO A 243 18.01 -10.42 -5.68
N ALA A 244 17.14 -11.31 -6.16
CA ALA A 244 16.40 -12.21 -5.29
C ALA A 244 17.32 -13.07 -4.41
N GLU A 245 18.43 -13.56 -4.97
CA GLU A 245 19.46 -14.30 -4.24
C GLU A 245 20.11 -13.52 -3.10
N ASP A 246 20.31 -12.21 -3.28
CA ASP A 246 20.89 -11.34 -2.26
C ASP A 246 19.88 -11.09 -1.14
N THR A 247 18.63 -10.78 -1.48
CA THR A 247 17.57 -10.63 -0.46
C THR A 247 17.36 -11.93 0.33
N GLN A 248 17.38 -13.09 -0.33
CA GLN A 248 17.24 -14.41 0.30
C GLN A 248 18.39 -14.70 1.26
N LYS A 249 19.63 -14.35 0.89
CA LYS A 249 20.79 -14.48 1.78
C LYS A 249 20.60 -13.66 3.06
N VAL A 250 20.24 -12.39 2.92
CA VAL A 250 20.07 -11.48 4.07
C VAL A 250 18.92 -11.97 4.97
N VAL A 251 17.78 -12.38 4.39
CA VAL A 251 16.64 -12.91 5.16
C VAL A 251 17.00 -14.19 5.90
N GLU A 252 17.73 -15.12 5.28
CA GLU A 252 18.14 -16.35 5.96
C GLU A 252 19.12 -16.07 7.11
N GLU A 253 20.08 -15.14 6.93
CA GLU A 253 20.98 -14.71 8.02
C GLU A 253 20.21 -14.10 9.20
N VAL A 254 19.22 -13.26 8.92
CA VAL A 254 18.34 -12.68 9.96
C VAL A 254 17.55 -13.78 10.67
N LYS A 255 16.94 -14.68 9.91
CA LYS A 255 16.15 -15.79 10.45
C LYS A 255 16.99 -16.68 11.36
N ASP A 256 18.19 -17.07 10.92
CA ASP A 256 19.13 -17.85 11.73
C ASP A 256 19.49 -17.13 13.04
N ALA A 257 19.68 -15.81 13.00
CA ALA A 257 19.98 -15.00 14.18
C ALA A 257 18.79 -14.93 15.17
N ILE A 258 17.56 -14.80 14.67
CA ILE A 258 16.33 -14.84 15.47
C ILE A 258 16.17 -16.23 16.11
N GLU A 259 16.37 -17.30 15.36
CA GLU A 259 16.28 -18.68 15.87
C GLU A 259 17.36 -18.98 16.93
N ALA A 260 18.53 -18.34 16.81
CA ALA A 260 19.59 -18.39 17.81
C ALA A 260 19.28 -17.54 19.08
N GLY A 261 18.18 -16.78 19.08
CA GLY A 261 17.74 -15.96 20.21
C GLY A 261 18.43 -14.60 20.29
N THR A 262 18.96 -14.08 19.18
CA THR A 262 19.52 -12.72 19.10
C THR A 262 18.36 -11.71 19.15
N PRO A 263 18.40 -10.69 20.04
CA PRO A 263 17.42 -9.61 20.01
C PRO A 263 17.43 -8.92 18.65
N VAL A 264 16.24 -8.59 18.12
CA VAL A 264 16.07 -8.04 16.77
C VAL A 264 16.89 -6.77 16.55
N GLU A 265 16.94 -5.90 17.56
CA GLU A 265 17.70 -4.65 17.54
C GLU A 265 19.22 -4.85 17.44
N ASP A 266 19.72 -6.05 17.78
CA ASP A 266 21.14 -6.41 17.75
C ASP A 266 21.54 -7.15 16.46
N ILE A 267 20.57 -7.55 15.63
CA ILE A 267 20.83 -8.28 14.37
C ILE A 267 21.39 -7.33 13.31
N LYS A 268 22.53 -7.71 12.74
CA LYS A 268 23.23 -6.97 11.68
C LYS A 268 23.65 -7.95 10.59
N PRO A 269 22.76 -8.26 9.63
CA PRO A 269 23.09 -9.20 8.57
C PRO A 269 24.14 -8.59 7.62
N ASP A 270 24.88 -9.44 6.91
CA ASP A 270 25.83 -9.01 5.89
C ASP A 270 25.09 -8.74 4.58
N VAL A 271 24.83 -7.46 4.30
CA VAL A 271 24.16 -7.00 3.09
C VAL A 271 25.14 -7.04 1.91
N PRO A 272 24.83 -7.77 0.82
CA PRO A 272 25.63 -7.72 -0.40
C PRO A 272 25.74 -6.31 -0.98
N THR A 273 26.75 -6.08 -1.82
CA THR A 273 26.92 -4.78 -2.48
C THR A 273 25.66 -4.41 -3.26
N ILE A 274 25.09 -3.24 -2.95
CA ILE A 274 23.92 -2.71 -3.65
C ILE A 274 24.27 -2.51 -5.13
N PRO A 275 23.45 -3.02 -6.07
CA PRO A 275 23.64 -2.77 -7.49
C PRO A 275 23.60 -1.28 -7.82
N ASP A 276 24.28 -0.90 -8.91
CA ASP A 276 24.13 0.45 -9.45
C ASP A 276 22.64 0.70 -9.79
N PRO A 277 22.11 1.90 -9.48
CA PRO A 277 20.72 2.24 -9.77
C PRO A 277 20.45 2.27 -11.28
N GLU A 278 19.21 1.94 -11.65
CA GLU A 278 18.70 2.10 -13.00
C GLU A 278 18.02 3.46 -13.15
N VAL A 279 18.21 4.11 -14.30
CA VAL A 279 17.48 5.34 -14.63
C VAL A 279 16.03 4.97 -14.93
N GLY A 280 15.12 5.58 -14.19
CA GLY A 280 13.68 5.41 -14.35
C GLY A 280 13.07 6.41 -15.32
N GLU A 281 11.93 6.04 -15.88
CA GLU A 281 11.10 6.91 -16.71
C GLU A 281 9.69 6.99 -16.11
N PRO A 282 9.21 8.19 -15.70
CA PRO A 282 7.85 8.35 -15.25
C PRO A 282 6.84 7.90 -16.31
N ILE A 283 5.77 7.24 -15.88
CA ILE A 283 4.73 6.74 -16.77
C ILE A 283 3.52 7.67 -16.71
N GLU A 284 3.07 8.12 -17.87
CA GLU A 284 1.82 8.87 -17.96
C GLU A 284 0.60 7.95 -17.79
N PRO A 285 -0.36 8.29 -16.90
CA PRO A 285 -1.58 7.52 -16.71
C PRO A 285 -2.51 7.58 -17.94
N GLU A 286 -3.34 6.57 -18.09
CA GLU A 286 -4.31 6.47 -19.19
C GLU A 286 -5.53 7.37 -18.96
N ASP A 287 -6.20 7.76 -20.04
CA ASP A 287 -7.52 8.38 -19.92
C ASP A 287 -8.50 7.36 -19.31
N PRO A 288 -9.36 7.75 -18.36
CA PRO A 288 -10.40 6.87 -17.85
C PRO A 288 -11.29 6.39 -19.01
N PRO A 289 -11.80 5.15 -18.99
CA PRO A 289 -12.68 4.68 -20.02
C PRO A 289 -13.85 5.67 -20.18
N THR A 290 -14.05 6.16 -21.39
CA THR A 290 -15.20 7.03 -21.68
C THR A 290 -16.45 6.21 -21.41
N GLY A 291 -17.16 6.53 -20.32
CA GLY A 291 -18.40 5.85 -20.00
C GLY A 291 -19.33 5.86 -21.21
N THR A 292 -19.85 4.70 -21.59
CA THR A 292 -21.00 4.60 -22.49
C THR A 292 -22.24 5.11 -21.74
N GLY A 293 -22.28 6.42 -21.50
CA GLY A 293 -23.47 7.13 -21.05
C GLY A 293 -24.60 6.89 -22.05
N GLY A 294 -25.75 6.47 -21.53
CA GLY A 294 -26.82 5.82 -22.26
C GLY A 294 -27.30 6.52 -23.53
N THR A 295 -27.39 5.76 -24.61
CA THR A 295 -28.45 5.95 -25.61
C THR A 295 -29.60 5.00 -25.27
N GLY A 296 -30.38 5.39 -24.25
CA GLY A 296 -31.63 4.74 -23.90
C GLY A 296 -32.77 5.76 -23.91
N GLY A 297 -33.66 5.69 -24.90
CA GLY A 297 -35.04 6.17 -24.80
C GLY A 297 -35.41 7.38 -25.63
N ASN A 298 -35.81 7.14 -26.88
CA ASN A 298 -37.05 7.67 -27.45
C ASN A 298 -37.74 6.56 -28.24
#